data_AF-A0A178EMW2-F1
#
_entry.id   AF-A0A178EMW2-F1
#
_cell.length_a   1.000
_cell.length_b   1.000
_cell.length_c   1.000
_cell.angle_alpha   90.00
_cell.angle_beta   90.00
_cell.angle_gamma   90.00
#
_symmetry.space_group_name_H-M   'P 1'
#
loop_
_entity.id
_entity.type
_entity.pdbx_description
1 polymer ?
#
loop_
_entity_poly.entity_id
_entity_poly.type
_entity_poly.pdbx_seq_one_letter_code
_entity_poly.pdbx_strand_id
1 'polypeptide(L)'
;MVCKGQKLLLGMTLNPEHAINFVSPLTTPFASGDFWDHLNRWGYFDDSDEGYRGNDCEMDQVYQLGRALRDVGISPESNQQGGPNRCFSVIHCNGPAVERLPDGELPPRSEQYYTVSGIRYRVTDAHFTIGVNAESGVTYLISRASPENEARMLWETDWIEKDELPALRSSSDFAWGFWTRMSPGNLGNINKFLSMTITNDATQAIIRRILFLHLGELKTNLANVPIWPGWTFTSDQAEYHALIGASMIG
;
A
#
# COMPACT_ATOMS: atom_id res chain seq x y z
N MET A 1 -12.67 -20.21 14.68
CA MET A 1 -12.45 -18.80 14.28
C MET A 1 -11.39 -18.80 13.18
N VAL A 2 -11.67 -18.27 11.99
CA VAL A 2 -10.72 -18.22 10.84
C VAL A 2 -9.75 -17.06 11.03
N CYS A 3 -8.43 -17.30 10.91
CA CYS A 3 -7.42 -16.26 11.10
C CYS A 3 -7.43 -15.23 9.95
N LYS A 4 -6.89 -14.03 10.17
CA LYS A 4 -6.91 -12.92 9.18
C LYS A 4 -6.35 -13.32 7.82
N GLY A 5 -5.21 -14.03 7.80
CA GLY A 5 -4.61 -14.47 6.55
C GLY A 5 -5.44 -15.48 5.77
N GLN A 6 -6.07 -16.43 6.47
CA GLN A 6 -6.97 -17.39 5.82
C GLN A 6 -8.23 -16.70 5.27
N LYS A 7 -8.78 -15.70 5.99
CA LYS A 7 -9.88 -14.87 5.45
C LYS A 7 -9.46 -14.16 4.16
N LEU A 8 -8.28 -13.55 4.14
CA LEU A 8 -7.76 -12.85 2.96
C LEU A 8 -7.55 -13.81 1.79
N LEU A 9 -6.93 -14.98 2.02
CA LEU A 9 -6.76 -16.02 1.00
C LEU A 9 -8.09 -16.43 0.38
N LEU A 10 -9.10 -16.71 1.22
CA LEU A 10 -10.44 -17.09 0.75
C LEU A 10 -11.11 -15.94 -0.02
N GLY A 11 -10.94 -14.70 0.43
CA GLY A 11 -11.43 -13.51 -0.28
C GLY A 11 -10.81 -13.33 -1.66
N MET A 12 -9.55 -13.73 -1.86
CA MET A 12 -8.83 -13.62 -3.14
C MET A 12 -9.06 -14.81 -4.09
N THR A 13 -9.42 -15.98 -3.58
CA THR A 13 -9.48 -17.23 -4.37
C THR A 13 -10.88 -17.72 -4.67
N LEU A 14 -11.86 -17.36 -3.85
CA LEU A 14 -13.26 -17.72 -4.09
C LEU A 14 -13.92 -16.75 -5.07
N ASN A 15 -15.02 -17.20 -5.67
CA ASN A 15 -15.90 -16.32 -6.44
C ASN A 15 -16.51 -15.23 -5.52
N PRO A 16 -16.96 -14.09 -6.07
CA PRO A 16 -17.47 -12.98 -5.27
C PRO A 16 -18.62 -13.37 -4.30
N GLU A 17 -19.51 -14.27 -4.73
CA GLU A 17 -20.65 -14.77 -3.95
C GLU A 17 -20.20 -15.44 -2.64
N HIS A 18 -19.08 -16.16 -2.65
CA HIS A 18 -18.56 -16.80 -1.44
C HIS A 18 -17.51 -15.96 -0.72
N ALA A 19 -16.71 -15.18 -1.45
CA ALA A 19 -15.64 -14.33 -0.91
C ALA A 19 -16.16 -13.29 0.11
N ILE A 20 -17.37 -12.75 -0.11
CA ILE A 20 -18.00 -11.75 0.77
C ILE A 20 -18.20 -12.23 2.21
N ASN A 21 -18.26 -13.55 2.43
CA ASN A 21 -18.37 -14.12 3.78
C ASN A 21 -17.06 -14.05 4.57
N PHE A 22 -15.94 -13.75 3.92
CA PHE A 22 -14.61 -13.72 4.53
C PHE A 22 -13.98 -12.33 4.56
N VAL A 23 -14.26 -11.51 3.53
CA VAL A 23 -13.73 -10.15 3.39
C VAL A 23 -14.87 -9.19 3.07
N SER A 24 -14.96 -8.10 3.84
CA SER A 24 -15.94 -7.03 3.63
C SER A 24 -15.30 -5.66 3.92
N PRO A 25 -15.47 -4.67 3.04
CA PRO A 25 -16.14 -4.78 1.73
C PRO A 25 -15.29 -5.58 0.74
N LEU A 26 -15.93 -6.30 -0.19
CA LEU A 26 -15.23 -7.01 -1.27
C LEU A 26 -14.86 -6.08 -2.44
N THR A 27 -15.67 -5.05 -2.67
CA THR A 27 -15.48 -4.05 -3.71
C THR A 27 -15.17 -2.70 -3.09
N THR A 28 -14.43 -1.87 -3.82
CA THR A 28 -14.21 -0.48 -3.44
C THR A 28 -15.27 0.44 -4.05
N PRO A 29 -15.83 1.41 -3.30
CA PRO A 29 -16.69 2.45 -3.88
C PRO A 29 -15.94 3.39 -4.82
N PHE A 30 -14.60 3.33 -4.83
CA PHE A 30 -13.73 4.16 -5.67
C PHE A 30 -13.38 3.50 -7.01
N ALA A 31 -14.03 2.38 -7.35
CA ALA A 31 -13.79 1.65 -8.61
C ALA A 31 -14.43 2.34 -9.84
N SER A 32 -15.42 3.19 -9.64
CA SER A 32 -16.10 3.94 -10.70
C SER A 32 -15.62 5.38 -10.77
N GLY A 33 -15.47 5.92 -11.99
CA GLY A 33 -14.98 7.27 -12.23
C GLY A 33 -13.46 7.34 -12.33
N ASP A 34 -12.92 8.56 -12.43
CA ASP A 34 -11.47 8.77 -12.36
C ASP A 34 -11.03 8.68 -10.89
N PHE A 35 -10.05 7.83 -10.60
CA PHE A 35 -9.49 7.72 -9.27
C PHE A 35 -8.84 9.02 -8.78
N TRP A 36 -8.36 9.88 -9.70
CA TRP A 36 -7.77 11.17 -9.34
C TRP A 36 -8.80 12.16 -8.82
N ASP A 37 -10.04 12.09 -9.33
CA ASP A 37 -11.14 12.86 -8.78
C ASP A 37 -11.43 12.45 -7.34
N HIS A 38 -11.33 11.15 -7.03
CA HIS A 38 -11.47 10.64 -5.66
C HIS A 38 -10.34 11.13 -4.75
N LEU A 39 -9.08 11.10 -5.21
CA LEU A 39 -7.95 11.64 -4.44
C LEU A 39 -8.15 13.12 -4.11
N ASN A 40 -8.43 13.92 -5.15
CA ASN A 40 -8.64 15.36 -5.00
C ASN A 40 -9.79 15.65 -4.03
N ARG A 41 -10.92 14.96 -4.21
CA ARG A 41 -12.10 15.10 -3.35
C ARG A 41 -11.79 14.77 -1.88
N TRP A 42 -10.99 13.73 -1.64
CA TRP A 42 -10.63 13.28 -0.29
C TRP A 42 -9.34 13.93 0.23
N GLY A 43 -8.94 15.09 -0.26
CA GLY A 43 -7.87 15.90 0.34
C GLY A 43 -6.45 15.36 0.11
N TYR A 44 -6.27 14.40 -0.81
CA TYR A 44 -4.94 13.91 -1.19
C TYR A 44 -4.27 14.85 -2.19
N PHE A 45 -2.96 15.02 -2.03
CA PHE A 45 -2.07 15.62 -3.01
C PHE A 45 -1.30 14.50 -3.72
N ASP A 46 -1.26 14.56 -5.05
CA ASP A 46 -0.44 13.68 -5.89
C ASP A 46 0.95 14.32 -6.05
N ASP A 47 1.97 13.71 -5.44
CA ASP A 47 3.35 14.16 -5.53
C ASP A 47 4.20 13.24 -6.43
N SER A 48 3.58 12.37 -7.22
CA SER A 48 4.26 11.34 -8.04
C SER A 48 5.32 11.89 -8.99
N ASP A 49 5.13 13.10 -9.51
CA ASP A 49 6.01 13.73 -10.49
C ASP A 49 7.05 14.67 -9.86
N GLU A 50 7.10 14.76 -8.52
CA GLU A 50 8.11 15.56 -7.82
C GLU A 50 9.52 15.01 -8.04
N GLY A 51 10.51 15.88 -8.20
CA GLY A 51 11.87 15.47 -8.57
C GLY A 51 12.54 14.50 -7.60
N TYR A 52 12.21 14.58 -6.31
CA TYR A 52 12.73 13.66 -5.28
C TYR A 52 12.11 12.25 -5.34
N ARG A 53 11.00 12.07 -6.07
CA ARG A 53 10.31 10.80 -6.27
C ARG A 53 10.83 9.99 -7.44
N GLY A 54 11.74 10.55 -8.25
CA GLY A 54 12.14 9.93 -9.51
C GLY A 54 12.75 8.53 -9.39
N ASN A 55 13.27 8.20 -8.22
CA ASN A 55 13.88 6.91 -7.94
C ASN A 55 12.97 5.95 -7.14
N ASP A 56 11.74 6.34 -6.77
CA ASP A 56 10.84 5.51 -5.96
C ASP A 56 10.51 4.17 -6.66
N CYS A 57 10.56 4.13 -8.00
CA CYS A 57 10.32 2.91 -8.78
C CYS A 57 11.58 2.25 -9.35
N GLU A 58 12.77 2.66 -8.90
CA GLU A 58 14.03 2.09 -9.37
C GLU A 58 14.39 0.83 -8.56
N MET A 59 13.88 -0.33 -9.00
CA MET A 59 13.96 -1.56 -8.20
C MET A 59 15.35 -2.16 -8.14
N ASP A 60 16.23 -1.88 -9.11
CA ASP A 60 17.57 -2.43 -9.12
C ASP A 60 18.50 -1.61 -8.21
N GLN A 61 18.68 -0.33 -8.51
CA GLN A 61 19.72 0.47 -7.85
C GLN A 61 19.32 0.91 -6.43
N VAL A 62 18.04 1.21 -6.20
CA VAL A 62 17.56 1.69 -4.89
C VAL A 62 17.24 0.52 -3.96
N TYR A 63 16.51 -0.47 -4.46
CA TYR A 63 16.01 -1.57 -3.63
C TYR A 63 16.82 -2.87 -3.73
N GLN A 64 17.80 -2.94 -4.64
CA GLN A 64 18.66 -4.12 -4.85
C GLN A 64 17.87 -5.39 -5.20
N LEU A 65 16.71 -5.21 -5.83
CA LEU A 65 15.82 -6.31 -6.24
C LEU A 65 16.04 -6.74 -7.69
N GLY A 66 16.98 -6.13 -8.42
CA GLY A 66 17.14 -6.37 -9.85
C GLY A 66 17.35 -7.84 -10.22
N ARG A 67 18.21 -8.55 -9.47
CA ARG A 67 18.40 -10.00 -9.67
C ARG A 67 17.10 -10.78 -9.43
N ALA A 68 16.43 -10.51 -8.31
CA ALA A 68 15.22 -11.23 -7.92
C ALA A 68 14.10 -11.04 -8.95
N LEU A 69 13.89 -9.81 -9.41
CA LEU A 69 12.88 -9.47 -10.40
C LEU A 69 13.19 -10.11 -11.76
N ARG A 70 14.44 -10.03 -12.23
CA ARG A 70 14.85 -10.66 -13.49
C ARG A 70 14.68 -12.18 -13.47
N ASP A 71 14.99 -12.83 -12.35
CA ASP A 71 14.83 -14.29 -12.18
C ASP A 71 13.37 -14.76 -12.32
N VAL A 72 12.38 -13.88 -12.05
CA VAL A 72 10.95 -14.16 -12.24
C VAL A 72 10.34 -13.45 -13.45
N GLY A 73 11.18 -12.95 -14.37
CA GLY A 73 10.76 -12.35 -15.62
C GLY A 73 10.14 -10.95 -15.48
N ILE A 74 10.48 -10.21 -14.44
CA ILE A 74 10.02 -8.83 -14.20
C ILE A 74 11.19 -7.87 -14.45
N SER A 75 10.96 -6.82 -15.24
CA SER A 75 11.94 -5.75 -15.44
C SER A 75 12.02 -4.85 -14.18
N PRO A 76 13.22 -4.63 -13.61
CA PRO A 76 13.38 -3.78 -12.44
C PRO A 76 13.46 -2.28 -12.73
N GLU A 77 13.63 -1.89 -13.99
CA GLU A 77 13.86 -0.50 -14.39
C GLU A 77 12.60 0.36 -14.23
N SER A 78 12.79 1.59 -13.75
CA SER A 78 11.73 2.61 -13.66
C SER A 78 11.32 3.17 -15.03
N ASN A 79 10.11 3.72 -15.12
CA ASN A 79 9.63 4.40 -16.34
C ASN A 79 10.47 5.62 -16.74
N GLN A 80 11.11 6.28 -15.78
CA GLN A 80 12.05 7.38 -16.03
C GLN A 80 13.32 6.91 -16.76
N GLN A 81 13.67 5.64 -16.61
CA GLN A 81 14.79 4.98 -17.29
C GLN A 81 14.33 4.15 -18.50
N GLY A 82 13.07 4.28 -18.92
CA GLY A 82 12.48 3.55 -20.05
C GLY A 82 11.95 2.16 -19.71
N GLY A 83 11.90 1.78 -18.43
CA GLY A 83 11.31 0.53 -17.96
C GLY A 83 9.79 0.60 -17.74
N PRO A 84 9.16 -0.51 -17.35
CA PRO A 84 7.71 -0.61 -17.18
C PRO A 84 7.20 -0.20 -15.78
N ASN A 85 8.08 0.00 -14.80
CA ASN A 85 7.67 0.31 -13.43
C ASN A 85 7.29 1.79 -13.29
N ARG A 86 6.03 2.09 -12.99
CA ARG A 86 5.56 3.44 -12.67
C ARG A 86 5.12 3.54 -11.21
N CYS A 87 5.62 4.54 -10.49
CA CYS A 87 5.23 4.80 -9.11
C CYS A 87 4.22 5.93 -9.05
N PHE A 88 3.31 5.78 -8.10
CA PHE A 88 2.39 6.81 -7.68
C PHE A 88 2.60 7.08 -6.21
N SER A 89 2.77 8.34 -5.86
CA SER A 89 2.93 8.81 -4.49
C SER A 89 1.86 9.85 -4.21
N VAL A 90 1.11 9.62 -3.13
CA VAL A 90 0.08 10.54 -2.67
C VAL A 90 0.22 10.77 -1.18
N ILE A 91 -0.09 11.98 -0.73
CA ILE A 91 -0.08 12.37 0.68
C ILE A 91 -1.39 13.05 1.05
N HIS A 92 -1.95 12.71 2.21
CA HIS A 92 -3.21 13.24 2.73
C HIS A 92 -2.94 14.53 3.48
N CYS A 93 -2.45 15.53 2.74
CA CYS A 93 -2.35 16.94 3.10
C CYS A 93 -2.05 17.73 1.81
N ASN A 94 -2.14 19.06 1.85
CA ASN A 94 -1.82 19.96 0.73
C ASN A 94 -2.63 19.74 -0.56
N GLY A 95 -3.64 18.86 -0.53
CA GLY A 95 -4.44 18.50 -1.69
C GLY A 95 -5.30 19.66 -2.19
N PRO A 96 -5.79 19.60 -3.44
CA PRO A 96 -6.58 20.68 -4.04
C PRO A 96 -7.86 21.04 -3.28
N ALA A 97 -8.46 20.09 -2.55
CA ALA A 97 -9.66 20.31 -1.73
C ALA A 97 -9.39 20.93 -0.36
N VAL A 98 -8.12 21.07 0.05
CA VAL A 98 -7.77 21.68 1.33
C VAL A 98 -8.23 23.14 1.35
N GLU A 99 -8.92 23.51 2.42
CA GLU A 99 -9.39 24.86 2.70
C GLU A 99 -8.19 25.82 2.79
N ARG A 100 -8.24 26.88 1.98
CA ARG A 100 -7.18 27.90 1.92
C ARG A 100 -7.47 29.04 2.89
N LEU A 101 -6.40 29.70 3.33
CA LEU A 101 -6.46 30.96 4.05
C LEU A 101 -7.03 32.08 3.15
N PRO A 102 -7.46 33.23 3.72
CA PRO A 102 -8.03 34.33 2.93
C PRO A 102 -7.11 34.91 1.84
N ASP A 103 -5.80 34.74 1.99
CA ASP A 103 -4.77 35.13 1.02
C ASP A 103 -4.53 34.08 -0.09
N GLY A 104 -5.19 32.93 -0.01
CA GLY A 104 -5.06 31.81 -0.95
C GLY A 104 -3.96 30.81 -0.59
N GLU A 105 -3.19 31.06 0.48
CA GLU A 105 -2.16 30.14 0.94
C GLU A 105 -2.76 28.91 1.64
N LEU A 106 -1.98 27.84 1.69
CA LEU A 106 -2.35 26.67 2.49
C LEU A 106 -2.04 26.96 3.97
N PRO A 107 -2.97 26.63 4.91
CA PRO A 107 -2.65 26.71 6.32
C PRO A 107 -1.55 25.68 6.69
N PRO A 108 -0.90 25.84 7.85
CA PRO A 108 0.01 24.83 8.38
C PRO A 108 -0.65 23.44 8.39
N ARG A 109 0.13 22.38 8.13
CA ARG A 109 -0.40 21.01 7.98
C ARG A 109 -1.33 20.59 9.13
N SER A 110 -0.97 20.91 10.37
CA SER A 110 -1.76 20.62 11.57
C SER A 110 -3.14 21.28 11.59
N GLU A 111 -3.35 22.32 10.79
CA GLU A 111 -4.56 23.14 10.70
C GLU A 111 -5.31 22.96 9.36
N GLN A 112 -4.90 22.01 8.53
CA GLN A 112 -5.55 21.75 7.25
C GLN A 112 -6.82 20.91 7.40
N TYR A 113 -7.89 21.38 6.76
CA TYR A 113 -9.18 20.72 6.68
C TYR A 113 -9.70 20.75 5.24
N TYR A 114 -10.63 19.86 4.93
CA TYR A 114 -11.37 19.85 3.66
C TYR A 114 -12.80 19.36 3.91
N THR A 115 -13.73 19.64 3.00
CA THR A 115 -15.14 19.30 3.17
C THR A 115 -15.62 18.34 2.08
N VAL A 116 -16.22 17.21 2.49
CA VAL A 116 -16.86 16.25 1.58
C VAL A 116 -18.30 16.05 2.01
N SER A 117 -19.25 16.29 1.11
CA SER A 117 -20.68 16.07 1.37
C SER A 117 -21.20 16.77 2.65
N GLY A 118 -20.67 17.96 2.95
CA GLY A 118 -21.05 18.76 4.11
C GLY A 118 -20.36 18.36 5.42
N ILE A 119 -19.53 17.33 5.42
CA ILE A 119 -18.71 16.93 6.57
C ILE A 119 -17.31 17.50 6.39
N ARG A 120 -16.81 18.18 7.40
CA ARG A 120 -15.47 18.79 7.42
C ARG A 120 -14.48 17.82 8.07
N TYR A 121 -13.51 17.37 7.30
CA TYR A 121 -12.48 16.41 7.69
C TYR A 121 -11.17 17.12 7.94
N ARG A 122 -10.39 16.63 8.91
CA ARG A 122 -9.00 17.06 9.13
C ARG A 122 -8.08 16.18 8.29
N VAL A 123 -7.03 16.78 7.72
CA VAL A 123 -5.99 16.00 7.02
C VAL A 123 -5.27 15.08 8.01
N THR A 124 -4.68 13.97 7.52
CA THR A 124 -4.08 12.95 8.41
C THR A 124 -2.60 12.75 8.21
N ASP A 125 -1.98 13.33 7.17
CA ASP A 125 -0.60 13.07 6.75
C ASP A 125 -0.30 11.63 6.28
N ALA A 126 -1.36 10.84 6.05
CA ALA A 126 -1.23 9.51 5.46
C ALA A 126 -0.56 9.59 4.10
N HIS A 127 0.27 8.60 3.78
CA HIS A 127 0.93 8.56 2.48
C HIS A 127 0.97 7.15 1.91
N PHE A 128 0.91 7.08 0.59
CA PHE A 128 0.95 5.84 -0.16
C PHE A 128 1.87 6.02 -1.36
N THR A 129 2.98 5.30 -1.37
CA THR A 129 3.86 5.13 -2.53
C THR A 129 3.70 3.69 -3.02
N ILE A 130 3.13 3.55 -4.22
CA ILE A 130 2.81 2.27 -4.83
C ILE A 130 3.32 2.25 -6.26
N GLY A 131 4.11 1.23 -6.59
CA GLY A 131 4.56 0.96 -7.94
C GLY A 131 3.60 0.02 -8.68
N VAL A 132 3.47 0.21 -9.99
CA VAL A 132 2.71 -0.67 -10.88
C VAL A 132 3.55 -1.04 -12.08
N ASN A 133 3.57 -2.33 -12.39
CA ASN A 133 4.08 -2.89 -13.63
C ASN A 133 2.95 -3.70 -14.27
N ALA A 134 2.19 -3.04 -15.14
CA ALA A 134 1.03 -3.62 -15.79
C ALA A 134 1.39 -4.75 -16.76
N GLU A 135 2.58 -4.66 -17.38
CA GLU A 135 3.11 -5.67 -18.31
C GLU A 135 3.33 -7.01 -17.60
N SER A 136 3.99 -6.97 -16.43
CA SER A 136 4.32 -8.18 -15.64
C SER A 136 3.25 -8.59 -14.63
N GLY A 137 2.20 -7.78 -14.45
CA GLY A 137 1.12 -8.10 -13.52
C GLY A 137 1.44 -7.86 -12.05
N VAL A 138 2.26 -6.85 -11.76
CA VAL A 138 2.87 -6.64 -10.43
C VAL A 138 2.47 -5.30 -9.83
N THR A 139 2.09 -5.33 -8.55
CA THR A 139 1.94 -4.13 -7.72
C THR A 139 2.97 -4.14 -6.59
N TYR A 140 3.75 -3.07 -6.49
CA TYR A 140 4.75 -2.85 -5.44
C TYR A 140 4.17 -1.95 -4.37
N LEU A 141 4.07 -2.44 -3.14
CA LEU A 141 3.65 -1.67 -1.98
C LEU A 141 4.92 -1.16 -1.29
N ILE A 142 5.36 0.04 -1.66
CA ILE A 142 6.72 0.53 -1.40
C ILE A 142 6.82 1.25 -0.06
N SER A 143 5.93 2.22 0.17
CA SER A 143 5.80 2.93 1.45
C SER A 143 4.33 3.24 1.70
N ARG A 144 3.86 2.96 2.91
CA ARG A 144 2.45 3.16 3.27
C ARG A 144 2.33 3.52 4.74
N ALA A 145 1.59 4.57 5.00
CA ALA A 145 1.19 4.94 6.34
C ALA A 145 -0.30 5.28 6.35
N SER A 146 -1.07 4.51 7.12
CA SER A 146 -2.52 4.60 7.13
C SER A 146 -3.01 5.93 7.73
N PRO A 147 -4.18 6.46 7.30
CA PRO A 147 -4.81 7.62 7.91
C PRO A 147 -4.99 7.51 9.41
N GLU A 148 -5.35 6.33 9.92
CA GLU A 148 -5.52 6.12 11.35
C GLU A 148 -4.19 6.28 12.12
N ASN A 149 -3.08 5.78 11.59
CA ASN A 149 -1.77 5.89 12.25
C ASN A 149 -1.24 7.33 12.22
N GLU A 150 -1.21 7.94 11.04
CA GLU A 150 -0.63 9.28 10.86
C GLU A 150 -1.48 10.36 11.53
N ALA A 151 -2.80 10.20 11.54
CA ALA A 151 -3.68 11.11 12.26
C ALA A 151 -3.40 11.12 13.77
N ARG A 152 -3.11 9.97 14.41
CA ARG A 152 -2.80 9.95 15.86
C ARG A 152 -1.59 10.83 16.18
N MET A 153 -0.58 10.78 15.32
CA MET A 153 0.64 11.57 15.48
C MET A 153 0.39 13.05 15.16
N LEU A 154 -0.26 13.35 14.04
CA LEU A 154 -0.53 14.73 13.62
C LEU A 154 -1.53 15.45 14.55
N TRP A 155 -2.50 14.71 15.08
CA TRP A 155 -3.58 15.26 15.92
C TRP A 155 -3.29 15.16 17.41
N GLU A 156 -2.17 14.52 17.79
CA GLU A 156 -1.75 14.30 19.17
C GLU A 156 -2.83 13.60 20.01
N THR A 157 -3.42 12.53 19.46
CA THR A 157 -4.48 11.76 20.11
C THR A 157 -4.24 10.25 19.97
N ASP A 158 -4.59 9.49 21.00
CA ASP A 158 -4.56 8.03 20.97
C ASP A 158 -5.83 7.42 20.36
N TRP A 159 -6.93 8.18 20.37
CA TRP A 159 -8.26 7.73 19.94
C TRP A 159 -8.80 8.60 18.80
N ILE A 160 -9.29 7.93 17.76
CA ILE A 160 -9.87 8.54 16.56
C ILE A 160 -11.10 7.73 16.18
N GLU A 161 -12.23 8.41 15.98
CA GLU A 161 -13.43 7.76 15.49
C GLU A 161 -13.33 7.49 13.97
N LYS A 162 -13.88 6.37 13.52
CA LYS A 162 -13.71 5.92 12.12
C LYS A 162 -14.34 6.84 11.09
N ASP A 163 -15.35 7.61 11.49
CA ASP A 163 -16.05 8.59 10.67
C ASP A 163 -15.33 9.95 10.61
N GLU A 164 -14.31 10.17 11.45
CA GLU A 164 -13.40 11.32 11.34
C GLU A 164 -12.31 11.12 10.29
N LEU A 165 -12.06 9.87 9.89
CA LEU A 165 -11.08 9.52 8.86
C LEU A 165 -11.68 9.59 7.45
N PRO A 166 -10.87 9.90 6.41
CA PRO A 166 -11.32 9.84 5.02
C PRO A 166 -11.93 8.48 4.70
N ALA A 167 -12.96 8.44 3.84
CA ALA A 167 -13.48 7.16 3.37
C ALA A 167 -12.47 6.47 2.43
N LEU A 168 -11.74 7.26 1.62
CA LEU A 168 -10.61 6.78 0.83
C LEU A 168 -9.39 6.66 1.75
N ARG A 169 -9.16 5.47 2.30
CA ARG A 169 -8.11 5.25 3.31
C ARG A 169 -7.45 3.89 3.24
N SER A 170 -8.02 2.92 2.53
CA SER A 170 -7.44 1.59 2.51
C SER A 170 -6.31 1.52 1.48
N SER A 171 -5.22 0.86 1.86
CA SER A 171 -4.10 0.52 0.99
C SER A 171 -4.53 -0.18 -0.30
N SER A 172 -5.59 -1.00 -0.24
CA SER A 172 -6.18 -1.66 -1.41
C SER A 172 -6.90 -0.71 -2.37
N ASP A 173 -7.53 0.37 -1.88
CA ASP A 173 -8.13 1.40 -2.75
C ASP A 173 -7.03 2.10 -3.57
N PHE A 174 -5.96 2.47 -2.84
CA PHE A 174 -4.57 2.70 -3.27
C PHE A 174 -4.17 1.91 -4.52
N ALA A 175 -3.84 0.66 -4.25
CA ALA A 175 -3.33 -0.28 -5.23
C ALA A 175 -4.27 -0.46 -6.42
N TRP A 176 -5.58 -0.55 -6.17
CA TRP A 176 -6.57 -0.75 -7.21
C TRP A 176 -6.67 0.46 -8.14
N GLY A 177 -6.78 1.66 -7.58
CA GLY A 177 -6.90 2.89 -8.36
C GLY A 177 -5.68 3.12 -9.25
N PHE A 178 -4.47 2.96 -8.71
CA PHE A 178 -3.22 3.05 -9.48
C PHE A 178 -3.09 1.96 -10.54
N TRP A 179 -3.51 0.73 -10.22
CA TRP A 179 -3.55 -0.36 -11.19
C TRP A 179 -4.47 -0.05 -12.38
N THR A 180 -5.70 0.39 -12.10
CA THR A 180 -6.69 0.68 -13.16
C THR A 180 -6.22 1.76 -14.13
N ARG A 181 -5.43 2.72 -13.64
CA ARG A 181 -4.79 3.76 -14.45
C ARG A 181 -3.73 3.20 -15.40
N MET A 182 -2.94 2.24 -14.95
CA MET A 182 -1.84 1.68 -15.73
C MET A 182 -2.25 0.50 -16.62
N SER A 183 -3.39 -0.12 -16.35
CA SER A 183 -3.90 -1.26 -17.12
C SER A 183 -5.29 -1.00 -17.70
N PRO A 184 -5.51 0.11 -18.45
CA PRO A 184 -6.81 0.40 -19.03
C PRO A 184 -7.22 -0.74 -19.98
N GLY A 185 -8.36 -1.38 -19.69
CA GLY A 185 -8.88 -2.48 -20.50
C GLY A 185 -8.32 -3.88 -20.19
N ASN A 186 -7.33 -4.02 -19.30
CA ASN A 186 -6.82 -5.33 -18.84
C ASN A 186 -6.66 -5.38 -17.32
N LEU A 187 -7.77 -5.25 -16.60
CA LEU A 187 -7.76 -5.20 -15.13
C LEU A 187 -7.42 -6.55 -14.48
N GLY A 188 -7.55 -7.67 -15.20
CA GLY A 188 -7.36 -9.02 -14.68
C GLY A 188 -5.90 -9.50 -14.61
N ASN A 189 -4.92 -8.71 -15.07
CA ASN A 189 -3.52 -9.16 -15.13
C ASN A 189 -2.76 -9.06 -13.80
N ILE A 190 -3.37 -8.58 -12.70
CA ILE A 190 -2.68 -8.57 -11.39
C ILE A 190 -2.47 -10.01 -10.93
N ASN A 191 -1.21 -10.40 -10.77
CA ASN A 191 -0.86 -11.74 -10.33
C ASN A 191 0.24 -11.77 -9.25
N LYS A 192 0.86 -10.63 -8.93
CA LYS A 192 1.88 -10.52 -7.88
C LYS A 192 1.73 -9.22 -7.09
N PHE A 193 1.88 -9.32 -5.77
CA PHE A 193 2.03 -8.18 -4.87
C PHE A 193 3.38 -8.31 -4.16
N LEU A 194 4.19 -7.25 -4.20
CA LEU A 194 5.45 -7.17 -3.49
C LEU A 194 5.34 -6.12 -2.39
N SER A 195 5.34 -6.54 -1.13
CA SER A 195 5.42 -5.62 0.02
C SER A 195 6.89 -5.35 0.36
N MET A 196 7.30 -4.11 0.20
CA MET A 196 8.68 -3.66 0.39
C MET A 196 8.77 -2.73 1.61
N THR A 197 10.00 -2.46 2.06
CA THR A 197 10.29 -1.49 3.14
C THR A 197 9.39 -1.67 4.37
N ILE A 198 9.24 -2.92 4.84
CA ILE A 198 8.31 -3.25 5.93
C ILE A 198 8.79 -2.63 7.24
N THR A 199 8.21 -1.48 7.59
CA THR A 199 8.49 -0.76 8.85
C THR A 199 7.45 -1.03 9.95
N ASN A 200 6.34 -1.69 9.61
CA ASN A 200 5.30 -2.05 10.57
C ASN A 200 5.82 -3.05 11.62
N ASP A 201 5.87 -2.61 12.89
CA ASP A 201 6.42 -3.40 14.00
C ASP A 201 5.72 -4.76 14.19
N ALA A 202 4.41 -4.82 14.00
CA ALA A 202 3.67 -6.07 14.13
C ALA A 202 4.07 -7.08 13.04
N THR A 203 4.28 -6.61 11.80
CA THR A 203 4.74 -7.44 10.69
C THR A 203 6.19 -7.87 10.90
N GLN A 204 7.06 -6.95 11.35
CA GLN A 204 8.44 -7.29 11.70
C GLN A 204 8.51 -8.33 12.83
N ALA A 205 7.64 -8.23 13.85
CA ALA A 205 7.57 -9.21 14.93
C ALA A 205 7.16 -10.60 14.41
N ILE A 206 6.23 -10.67 13.45
CA ILE A 206 5.85 -11.93 12.79
C ILE A 206 7.02 -12.50 11.98
N ILE A 207 7.71 -11.69 11.18
CA ILE A 207 8.89 -12.12 10.40
C ILE A 207 9.98 -12.65 11.34
N ARG A 208 10.29 -11.92 12.43
CA ARG A 208 11.26 -12.37 13.45
C ARG A 208 10.84 -13.69 14.09
N ARG A 209 9.55 -13.88 14.37
CA ARG A 209 9.04 -15.13 14.92
C ARG A 209 9.22 -16.29 13.95
N ILE A 210 8.97 -16.08 12.66
CA ILE A 210 9.21 -17.08 11.62
C ILE A 210 10.71 -17.41 11.54
N LEU A 211 11.57 -16.40 11.45
CA LEU A 211 13.03 -16.58 11.44
C LEU A 211 13.53 -17.40 12.64
N PHE A 212 13.04 -17.08 13.84
CA PHE A 212 13.34 -17.80 15.06
C PHE A 212 12.96 -19.28 14.97
N LEU A 213 11.77 -19.59 14.46
CA LEU A 213 11.28 -20.98 14.38
C LEU A 213 12.07 -21.81 13.37
N HIS A 214 12.55 -21.18 12.29
CA HIS A 214 13.27 -21.87 11.22
C HIS A 214 14.78 -21.97 11.44
N LEU A 215 15.39 -20.99 12.13
CA LEU A 215 16.85 -20.95 12.36
C LEU A 215 17.24 -21.39 13.78
N GLY A 216 16.34 -21.26 14.75
CA GLY A 216 16.63 -21.41 16.18
C GLY A 216 17.29 -20.16 16.77
N GLU A 217 17.18 -19.99 18.10
CA GLU A 217 17.64 -18.81 18.86
C GLU A 217 19.06 -18.34 18.51
N LEU A 218 19.99 -19.28 18.44
CA LEU A 218 21.42 -19.03 18.24
C LEU A 218 21.79 -18.67 16.80
N LYS A 219 20.86 -18.76 15.84
CA LYS A 219 21.10 -18.49 14.42
C LYS A 219 20.21 -17.39 13.85
N THR A 220 19.56 -16.58 14.68
CA THR A 220 18.69 -15.46 14.27
C THR A 220 19.42 -14.31 13.54
N ASN A 221 20.70 -14.45 13.23
CA ASN A 221 21.40 -13.57 12.30
C ASN A 221 20.78 -13.70 10.89
N LEU A 222 20.37 -12.58 10.30
CA LEU A 222 19.84 -12.50 8.93
C LEU A 222 20.80 -13.07 7.88
N ALA A 223 22.10 -13.14 8.17
CA ALA A 223 23.10 -13.80 7.31
C ALA A 223 22.83 -15.31 7.11
N ASN A 224 22.04 -15.93 7.98
CA ASN A 224 21.65 -17.34 7.86
C ASN A 224 20.36 -17.54 7.05
N VAL A 225 19.69 -16.46 6.65
CA VAL A 225 18.58 -16.54 5.69
C VAL A 225 19.18 -16.81 4.32
N PRO A 226 18.66 -17.81 3.57
CA PRO A 226 19.11 -18.04 2.21
C PRO A 226 19.04 -16.76 1.39
N ILE A 227 20.08 -16.50 0.60
CA ILE A 227 20.00 -15.49 -0.46
C ILE A 227 18.84 -15.87 -1.39
N TRP A 228 18.25 -14.89 -2.09
CA TRP A 228 17.19 -15.07 -3.08
C TRP A 228 17.22 -16.47 -3.75
N PRO A 229 16.10 -17.24 -3.73
CA PRO A 229 14.73 -16.82 -3.45
C PRO A 229 14.33 -16.74 -1.97
N GLY A 230 15.26 -16.95 -1.04
CA GLY A 230 14.93 -16.95 0.39
C GLY A 230 14.05 -18.14 0.77
N TRP A 231 13.08 -17.93 1.66
CA TRP A 231 12.07 -18.94 1.99
C TRP A 231 10.75 -18.66 1.31
N THR A 232 10.15 -19.74 0.83
CA THR A 232 8.81 -19.74 0.25
C THR A 232 7.88 -20.49 1.17
N PHE A 233 6.73 -19.89 1.45
CA PHE A 233 5.66 -20.53 2.17
C PHE A 233 4.43 -20.70 1.28
N THR A 234 3.73 -21.82 1.41
CA THR A 234 2.53 -22.15 0.64
C THR A 234 1.26 -22.05 1.49
N SER A 235 0.09 -22.01 0.85
CA SER A 235 -1.20 -21.74 1.51
C SER A 235 -1.66 -22.76 2.53
N ASP A 236 -1.00 -23.91 2.63
CA ASP A 236 -1.20 -24.95 3.63
C ASP A 236 -0.35 -24.74 4.90
N GLN A 237 0.53 -23.73 4.92
CA GLN A 237 1.43 -23.43 6.03
C GLN A 237 0.94 -22.22 6.86
N ALA A 238 1.16 -22.27 8.18
CA ALA A 238 0.72 -21.21 9.09
C ALA A 238 1.48 -19.89 8.85
N GLU A 239 2.76 -19.96 8.49
CA GLU A 239 3.62 -18.83 8.15
C GLU A 239 3.07 -18.03 6.97
N TYR A 240 2.56 -18.72 5.95
CA TYR A 240 1.91 -18.07 4.80
C TYR A 240 0.75 -17.20 5.27
N HIS A 241 -0.17 -17.76 6.06
CA HIS A 241 -1.31 -17.01 6.60
C HIS A 241 -0.89 -15.86 7.52
N ALA A 242 0.15 -16.06 8.34
CA ALA A 242 0.65 -15.01 9.22
C ALA A 242 1.20 -13.82 8.42
N LEU A 243 1.99 -14.11 7.37
CA LEU A 243 2.60 -13.11 6.51
C LEU A 243 1.55 -12.33 5.71
N ILE A 244 0.64 -12.99 5.00
CA ILE A 244 -0.36 -12.28 4.18
C ILE A 244 -1.36 -11.50 5.04
N GLY A 245 -1.67 -11.97 6.25
CA GLY A 245 -2.60 -11.29 7.15
C GLY A 245 -2.04 -10.02 7.81
N ALA A 246 -0.71 -9.85 7.82
CA ALA A 246 -0.04 -8.70 8.42
C ALA A 246 0.50 -7.72 7.39
N SER A 247 1.12 -8.21 6.31
CA SER A 247 1.80 -7.38 5.31
C SER A 247 0.86 -6.70 4.30
N MET A 248 -0.32 -7.29 4.03
CA MET A 248 -1.22 -6.78 2.98
C MET A 248 -2.33 -5.85 3.51
N ILE A 249 -2.54 -5.79 4.83
CA ILE A 249 -3.66 -5.06 5.47
C ILE A 249 -3.15 -3.84 6.28
N GLY A 250 -1.86 -3.52 6.18
CA GLY A 250 -1.27 -2.32 6.78
C GLY A 250 -1.62 -1.03 6.05
#